data_AF-A0A7C1KBV8-F1
#
_entry.id   AF-A0A7C1KBV8-F1
#
_cell.length_a   1.000
_cell.length_b   1.000
_cell.length_c   1.000
_cell.angle_alpha   90.00
_cell.angle_beta   90.00
_cell.angle_gamma   90.00
#
_symmetry.space_group_name_H-M   'P 1'
#
loop_
_entity.id
_entity.type
_entity.pdbx_description
1 polymer ?
#
loop_
_entity_poly.entity_id
_entity_poly.type
_entity_poly.pdbx_seq_one_letter_code
_entity_poly.pdbx_strand_id
1 'polypeptide(L)'
;MLVKAVPSLFALLVLVSLLSRATFGARGRAAQPPALDLRWSADDTLVVLGSGFEPGERVALTLTLRRHEERTATGPGIRLESRQSVSQSSSTTLVADDNGAFRFASTIVAPSDAELQVTASGDRGSSAVVSRRLADIPR
;
A
#
# COMPACT_ATOMS: atom_id res chain seq x y z
N MET A 1 35.76 -46.72 -42.96
CA MET A 1 34.45 -46.27 -42.43
C MET A 1 34.60 -46.06 -40.95
N LEU A 2 34.14 -45.01 -40.27
CA LEU A 2 33.55 -43.73 -40.63
C LEU A 2 33.57 -42.93 -39.30
N VAL A 3 34.26 -41.78 -39.34
CA VAL A 3 34.18 -40.52 -38.57
C VAL A 3 33.16 -40.39 -37.41
N LYS A 4 33.57 -39.62 -36.37
CA LYS A 4 32.83 -38.60 -35.57
C LYS A 4 32.75 -38.92 -34.06
N ALA A 5 32.86 -37.97 -33.14
CA ALA A 5 33.13 -36.53 -33.17
C ALA A 5 33.43 -36.07 -31.73
N VAL A 6 34.29 -35.05 -31.59
CA VAL A 6 34.24 -34.12 -30.45
C VAL A 6 33.11 -33.13 -30.74
N PRO A 7 32.34 -32.69 -29.73
CA PRO A 7 32.13 -31.25 -29.62
C PRO A 7 32.24 -30.73 -28.19
N SER A 8 32.97 -29.63 -28.07
CA SER A 8 32.86 -28.64 -27.00
C SER A 8 31.40 -28.22 -26.79
N LEU A 9 31.00 -28.00 -25.53
CA LEU A 9 29.94 -27.05 -25.24
C LEU A 9 30.40 -26.07 -24.16
N PHE A 10 30.53 -24.82 -24.61
CA PHE A 10 30.50 -23.60 -23.83
C PHE A 10 29.16 -23.45 -23.07
N ALA A 11 29.15 -22.54 -22.09
CA ALA A 11 28.05 -22.02 -21.24
C ALA A 11 28.10 -22.57 -19.80
N LEU A 12 28.66 -21.89 -18.81
CA LEU A 12 28.43 -20.53 -18.27
C LEU A 12 27.07 -20.37 -17.57
N LEU A 13 27.14 -19.92 -16.30
CA LEU A 13 26.10 -19.43 -15.36
C LEU A 13 25.22 -20.51 -14.70
N VAL A 14 25.42 -20.86 -13.42
CA VAL A 14 25.07 -20.13 -12.18
C VAL A 14 23.56 -19.86 -12.07
N LEU A 15 22.87 -20.51 -11.12
CA LEU A 15 22.37 -19.87 -9.87
C LEU A 15 21.31 -20.76 -9.17
N VAL A 16 21.63 -21.10 -7.92
CA VAL A 16 20.74 -21.29 -6.76
C VAL A 16 19.76 -22.48 -6.74
N SER A 17 20.22 -23.43 -5.93
CA SER A 17 19.49 -24.39 -5.13
C SER A 17 18.29 -23.86 -4.34
N LEU A 18 17.42 -24.81 -3.98
CA LEU A 18 16.76 -25.00 -2.68
C LEU A 18 15.32 -24.49 -2.48
N LEU A 19 14.53 -25.43 -1.95
CA LEU A 19 13.21 -25.33 -1.31
C LEU A 19 11.99 -25.20 -2.24
N SER A 20 11.67 -26.29 -2.93
CA SER A 20 10.27 -26.63 -3.18
C SER A 20 9.88 -27.81 -2.31
N ARG A 21 8.81 -27.63 -1.53
CA ARG A 21 8.05 -28.63 -0.74
C ARG A 21 8.31 -28.69 0.76
N ALA A 22 7.64 -27.80 1.48
CA ALA A 22 6.86 -28.11 2.69
C ALA A 22 5.99 -26.86 2.94
N THR A 23 4.69 -26.87 2.62
CA THR A 23 3.67 -27.30 3.59
C THR A 23 2.36 -27.63 2.87
N PHE A 24 1.93 -28.88 2.99
CA PHE A 24 0.52 -29.27 2.87
C PHE A 24 -0.20 -28.75 4.12
N GLY A 25 -1.29 -27.99 3.97
CA GLY A 25 -2.16 -27.70 5.11
C GLY A 25 -2.90 -26.36 5.19
N ALA A 26 -3.23 -25.68 4.09
CA ALA A 26 -4.32 -24.70 4.09
C ALA A 26 -4.93 -24.61 2.69
N ARG A 27 -6.25 -24.58 2.63
CA ARG A 27 -7.06 -24.60 1.40
C ARG A 27 -6.56 -23.54 0.41
N GLY A 28 -6.41 -23.94 -0.85
CA GLY A 28 -5.97 -23.11 -1.97
C GLY A 28 -6.91 -21.97 -2.34
N ARG A 29 -7.05 -20.97 -1.47
CA ARG A 29 -7.37 -19.61 -1.89
C ARG A 29 -6.04 -19.01 -2.31
N ALA A 30 -5.90 -18.62 -3.57
CA ALA A 30 -4.75 -17.82 -3.98
C ALA A 30 -4.62 -16.65 -3.00
N ALA A 31 -3.44 -16.48 -2.39
CA ALA A 31 -3.20 -15.37 -1.48
C ALA A 31 -3.44 -14.08 -2.27
N GLN A 32 -4.50 -13.35 -1.90
CA GLN A 32 -4.80 -12.08 -2.52
C GLN A 32 -3.78 -11.06 -1.98
N PRO A 33 -3.14 -10.25 -2.84
CA PRO A 33 -2.19 -9.26 -2.35
C PRO A 33 -2.89 -8.28 -1.41
N PRO A 34 -2.18 -7.77 -0.38
CA PRO A 34 -2.71 -6.76 0.52
C PRO A 34 -3.23 -5.54 -0.24
N ALA A 35 -4.42 -5.07 0.11
CA ALA A 35 -5.08 -3.94 -0.52
C ALA A 35 -5.84 -3.08 0.49
N LEU A 36 -5.97 -1.79 0.17
CA LEU A 36 -6.74 -0.82 0.94
C LEU A 36 -7.87 -0.24 0.08
N ASP A 37 -9.07 -0.18 0.66
CA ASP A 37 -10.21 0.54 0.12
C ASP A 37 -10.63 1.66 1.09
N LEU A 38 -11.06 2.78 0.54
CA LEU A 38 -11.43 3.98 1.28
C LEU A 38 -12.87 4.34 0.94
N ARG A 39 -13.67 4.62 1.96
CA ARG A 39 -15.05 5.08 1.78
C ARG A 39 -15.46 6.00 2.93
N TRP A 40 -16.26 6.99 2.63
CA TRP A 40 -16.97 7.75 3.65
C TRP A 40 -18.20 6.95 4.10
N SER A 41 -18.59 7.09 5.37
CA SER A 41 -19.93 6.73 5.81
C SER A 41 -20.83 7.95 5.86
N ALA A 42 -22.13 7.71 6.03
CA ALA A 42 -23.17 8.76 6.02
C ALA A 42 -23.01 9.83 7.12
N ASP A 43 -22.23 9.54 8.17
CA ASP A 43 -21.89 10.41 9.29
C ASP A 43 -20.54 11.14 9.11
N ASP A 44 -20.03 11.23 7.87
CA ASP A 44 -18.74 11.85 7.52
C ASP A 44 -17.52 11.21 8.24
N THR A 45 -17.63 9.95 8.63
CA THR A 45 -16.50 9.16 9.13
C THR A 45 -15.78 8.49 7.96
N LEU A 46 -14.45 8.63 7.87
CA LEU A 46 -13.66 7.87 6.91
C LEU A 46 -13.53 6.44 7.40
N VAL A 47 -13.90 5.48 6.55
CA VAL A 47 -13.68 4.05 6.76
C VAL A 47 -12.57 3.57 5.85
N VAL A 48 -11.55 2.96 6.46
CA VAL A 48 -10.47 2.26 5.77
C VAL A 48 -10.70 0.76 5.91
N LEU A 49 -10.74 0.06 4.79
CA LEU A 49 -10.88 -1.39 4.73
C LEU A 49 -9.60 -2.02 4.20
N GLY A 50 -8.98 -2.89 4.99
CA GLY A 50 -7.86 -3.71 4.58
C GLY A 50 -8.32 -5.12 4.22
N SER A 51 -7.67 -5.71 3.21
CA SER A 51 -7.86 -7.12 2.83
C SER A 51 -6.55 -7.71 2.30
N GLY A 52 -6.42 -9.04 2.32
CA GLY A 52 -5.23 -9.73 1.80
C GLY A 52 -4.03 -9.70 2.76
N PHE A 53 -4.24 -9.35 4.03
CA PHE A 53 -3.23 -9.47 5.09
C PHE A 53 -3.20 -10.90 5.64
N GLU A 54 -2.14 -11.27 6.36
CA GLU A 54 -2.08 -12.59 6.98
C GLU A 54 -3.08 -12.66 8.16
N PRO A 55 -3.85 -13.75 8.33
CA PRO A 55 -4.77 -13.89 9.45
C PRO A 55 -4.08 -13.70 10.81
N GLY A 56 -4.63 -12.84 11.66
CA GLY A 56 -4.07 -12.49 12.98
C GLY A 56 -2.78 -11.66 12.93
N GLU A 57 -2.38 -11.13 11.76
CA GLU A 57 -1.25 -10.22 11.63
C GLU A 57 -1.55 -8.88 12.30
N ARG A 58 -0.56 -8.31 12.99
CA ARG A 58 -0.69 -6.95 13.55
C ARG A 58 -0.33 -5.95 12.46
N VAL A 59 -1.27 -5.07 12.15
CA VAL A 59 -1.15 -4.08 11.09
C VAL A 59 -1.04 -2.69 11.69
N ALA A 60 0.11 -2.05 11.49
CA ALA A 60 0.28 -0.62 11.74
C ALA A 60 -0.36 0.17 10.58
N LEU A 61 -1.36 0.97 10.89
CA LEU A 61 -2.05 1.83 9.94
C LEU A 61 -1.67 3.28 10.19
N THR A 62 -1.21 3.98 9.16
CA THR A 62 -0.88 5.40 9.20
C THR A 62 -1.69 6.16 8.16
N LEU A 63 -2.41 7.19 8.58
CA LEU A 63 -3.10 8.13 7.72
C LEU A 63 -2.29 9.42 7.68
N THR A 64 -1.97 9.91 6.49
CA THR A 64 -1.22 11.16 6.28
C THR A 64 -2.03 12.05 5.35
N LEU A 65 -2.38 13.24 5.82
CA LEU A 65 -3.07 14.26 5.04
C LEU A 65 -2.07 15.30 4.56
N ARG A 66 -2.12 15.67 3.28
CA ARG A 66 -1.26 16.68 2.66
C ARG A 66 -2.12 17.68 1.91
N ARG A 67 -1.94 18.96 2.20
CA ARG A 67 -2.55 20.04 1.41
C ARG A 67 -1.53 20.62 0.42
N HIS A 68 -1.92 20.75 -0.83
CA HIS A 68 -1.21 21.58 -1.81
C HIS A 68 -1.83 22.99 -1.78
N GLU A 69 -1.07 24.00 -1.32
CA GLU A 69 -1.44 25.39 -1.56
C GLU A 69 -0.72 25.87 -2.83
N GLU A 70 -1.48 26.09 -3.90
CA GLU A 70 -0.97 26.73 -5.10
C GLU A 70 -1.13 28.25 -4.96
N ARG A 71 -0.02 29.00 -5.07
CA ARG A 71 -0.05 30.46 -5.18
C ARG A 71 0.11 30.85 -6.64
N THR A 72 -0.92 31.45 -7.23
CA THR A 72 -0.79 32.15 -8.52
C THR A 72 -0.25 33.56 -8.27
N ALA A 73 0.85 33.93 -8.92
CA ALA A 73 1.39 35.28 -8.92
C ALA A 73 1.33 35.88 -10.33
N THR A 74 0.65 37.01 -10.49
CA THR A 74 0.67 37.80 -11.73
C THR A 74 1.36 39.13 -11.47
N GLY A 75 2.59 39.29 -11.97
CA GLY A 75 3.34 40.54 -11.98
C GLY A 75 4.85 40.35 -12.22
N PRO A 76 5.54 41.27 -12.93
CA PRO A 76 6.98 41.18 -13.15
C PRO A 76 7.75 41.36 -11.83
N GLY A 77 8.53 40.35 -11.43
CA GLY A 77 9.44 40.40 -10.27
C GLY A 77 9.06 39.53 -9.07
N ILE A 78 8.07 38.63 -9.16
CA ILE A 78 7.65 37.81 -8.01
C ILE A 78 8.42 36.48 -7.94
N ARG A 79 9.04 36.21 -6.78
CA ARG A 79 9.58 34.90 -6.41
C ARG A 79 8.44 34.01 -5.92
N LEU A 80 8.21 32.89 -6.62
CA LEU A 80 7.27 31.84 -6.20
C LEU A 80 7.84 31.12 -4.96
N GLU A 81 7.22 31.32 -3.81
CA GLU A 81 7.46 30.48 -2.62
C GLU A 81 6.30 29.47 -2.51
N SER A 82 6.58 28.23 -2.92
CA SER A 82 5.75 27.07 -2.59
C SER A 82 6.02 26.70 -1.13
N ARG A 83 5.05 26.98 -0.24
CA ARG A 83 5.11 26.49 1.15
C ARG A 83 4.27 25.23 1.22
N GLN A 84 4.92 24.07 1.30
CA GLN A 84 4.23 22.80 1.47
C GLN A 84 3.57 22.72 2.85
N SER A 85 2.24 22.56 2.82
CA SER A 85 1.48 21.47 3.42
C SER A 85 1.41 21.37 4.96
N VAL A 86 0.22 21.67 5.50
CA VAL A 86 -0.20 21.09 6.79
C VAL A 86 -0.23 19.57 6.63
N SER A 87 0.64 18.87 7.35
CA SER A 87 0.68 17.41 7.41
C SER A 87 0.08 16.94 8.73
N GLN A 88 -1.14 16.39 8.69
CA GLN A 88 -1.70 15.68 9.84
C GLN A 88 -1.46 14.20 9.65
N SER A 89 -0.82 13.57 10.63
CA SER A 89 -0.64 12.13 10.67
C SER A 89 -1.33 11.52 11.88
N SER A 90 -1.98 10.38 11.68
CA SER A 90 -2.55 9.55 12.74
C SER A 90 -2.10 8.11 12.53
N SER A 91 -1.69 7.44 13.59
CA SER A 91 -1.29 6.03 13.55
C SER A 91 -2.07 5.21 14.57
N THR A 92 -2.35 3.97 14.20
CA THR A 92 -2.98 2.97 15.07
C THR A 92 -2.48 1.57 14.71
N THR A 93 -2.72 0.61 15.60
CA THR A 93 -2.44 -0.81 15.35
C THR A 93 -3.73 -1.60 15.38
N LEU A 94 -3.93 -2.43 14.37
CA LEU A 94 -5.08 -3.29 14.18
C LEU A 94 -4.61 -4.75 14.11
N VAL A 95 -5.53 -5.69 14.24
CA VAL A 95 -5.27 -7.11 13.99
C VAL A 95 -6.15 -7.56 12.84
N ALA A 96 -5.55 -8.16 11.82
CA ALA A 96 -6.30 -8.76 10.72
C ALA A 96 -7.12 -9.95 11.24
N ASP A 97 -8.37 -10.05 10.81
CA ASP A 97 -9.27 -11.15 11.18
C ASP A 97 -8.84 -12.48 10.52
N ASP A 98 -9.62 -13.54 10.75
CA ASP A 98 -9.35 -14.87 10.19
C ASP A 98 -9.38 -14.91 8.65
N ASN A 99 -9.93 -13.88 8.00
CA ASN A 99 -9.96 -13.72 6.55
C ASN A 99 -8.86 -12.78 6.03
N GLY A 100 -7.97 -12.28 6.89
CA GLY A 100 -6.93 -11.35 6.51
C GLY A 100 -7.46 -9.93 6.26
N ALA A 101 -8.59 -9.56 6.87
CA ALA A 101 -9.24 -8.28 6.70
C ALA A 101 -9.22 -7.45 7.99
N PHE A 102 -9.30 -6.13 7.86
CA PHE A 102 -9.50 -5.22 8.99
C PHE A 102 -10.35 -4.02 8.58
N ARG A 103 -10.92 -3.34 9.58
CA ARG A 103 -11.67 -2.10 9.42
C ARG A 103 -11.18 -1.07 10.42
N PHE A 104 -10.95 0.14 9.95
CA PHE A 104 -10.67 1.31 10.76
C PHE A 104 -11.63 2.44 10.40
N ALA A 105 -12.04 3.21 11.40
CA ALA A 105 -12.93 4.34 11.23
C ALA A 105 -12.30 5.55 11.92
N SER A 106 -12.24 6.70 11.24
CA SER A 106 -11.67 7.93 11.77
C SER A 106 -12.43 9.14 11.27
N THR A 107 -12.68 10.08 12.18
CA THR A 107 -13.15 11.41 11.81
C THR A 107 -11.95 12.22 11.35
N ILE A 108 -11.99 12.69 10.10
CA ILE A 108 -10.95 13.54 9.53
C ILE A 108 -11.53 14.94 9.35
N VAL A 109 -10.83 15.95 9.88
CA VAL A 109 -11.16 17.35 9.67
C VAL A 109 -10.08 17.96 8.78
N ALA A 110 -10.33 17.99 7.47
CA ALA A 110 -9.43 18.56 6.50
C ALA A 110 -10.19 19.18 5.31
N PRO A 111 -9.59 20.16 4.62
CA PRO A 111 -10.14 20.70 3.37
C PRO A 111 -10.38 19.61 2.32
N SER A 112 -11.43 19.74 1.51
CA SER A 112 -11.80 18.73 0.49
C SER A 112 -10.73 18.55 -0.61
N ASP A 113 -9.89 19.56 -0.83
CA ASP A 113 -8.74 19.56 -1.75
C ASP A 113 -7.50 18.86 -1.18
N ALA A 114 -7.52 18.41 0.08
CA ALA A 114 -6.42 17.67 0.68
C ALA A 114 -6.27 16.26 0.06
N GLU A 115 -5.03 15.82 -0.06
CA GLU A 115 -4.67 14.45 -0.42
C GLU A 115 -4.49 13.63 0.85
N LEU A 116 -5.14 12.46 0.90
CA LEU A 116 -4.97 11.46 1.93
C LEU A 116 -4.13 10.32 1.39
N GLN A 117 -3.04 10.02 2.07
CA GLN A 117 -2.28 8.78 1.92
C GLN A 117 -2.54 7.89 3.13
N VAL A 118 -2.93 6.64 2.89
CA VAL A 118 -3.08 5.61 3.90
C VAL A 118 -2.06 4.51 3.64
N THR A 119 -1.25 4.20 4.64
CA THR A 119 -0.25 3.13 4.61
C THR A 119 -0.60 2.10 5.68
N ALA A 120 -0.66 0.83 5.29
CA ALA A 120 -0.80 -0.30 6.19
C ALA A 120 0.44 -1.18 6.08
N SER A 121 1.06 -1.51 7.22
CA SER A 121 2.25 -2.35 7.30
C SER A 121 2.05 -3.41 8.37
N GLY A 122 2.01 -4.66 7.94
CA GLY A 122 1.87 -5.83 8.78
C GLY A 122 3.21 -6.33 9.32
N ASP A 123 3.21 -6.87 10.53
CA ASP A 123 4.40 -7.39 11.20
C ASP A 123 4.94 -8.71 10.62
N ARG A 124 4.23 -9.32 9.66
CA ARG A 124 4.66 -10.51 8.90
C ARG A 124 5.01 -10.21 7.45
N GLY A 125 5.04 -8.92 7.08
CA GLY A 125 5.54 -8.45 5.78
C GLY A 125 4.44 -8.01 4.80
N SER A 126 3.17 -8.10 5.17
CA SER A 126 2.08 -7.55 4.35
C SER A 126 2.19 -6.02 4.29
N SER A 127 1.97 -5.41 3.13
CA SER A 127 1.99 -3.96 3.00
C SER A 127 1.06 -3.49 1.90
N ALA A 128 0.33 -2.40 2.18
CA ALA A 128 -0.53 -1.75 1.21
C ALA A 128 -0.51 -0.24 1.40
N VAL A 129 -0.58 0.51 0.29
CA VAL A 129 -0.62 1.97 0.28
C VAL A 129 -1.69 2.43 -0.70
N VAL A 130 -2.48 3.43 -0.30
CA VAL A 130 -3.44 4.11 -1.18
C VAL A 130 -3.33 5.62 -0.97
N SER A 131 -3.31 6.37 -2.06
CA SER A 131 -3.37 7.84 -2.04
C SER A 131 -4.56 8.32 -2.86
N ARG A 132 -5.38 9.20 -2.28
CA ARG A 132 -6.54 9.83 -2.96
C ARG A 132 -6.78 11.23 -2.43
N ARG A 133 -7.33 12.11 -3.27
CA ARG A 133 -7.95 13.36 -2.78
C ARG A 133 -9.18 13.02 -1.96
N LEU A 134 -9.42 13.75 -0.88
CA LEU A 134 -10.57 13.52 -0.02
C LEU A 134 -11.91 13.63 -0.77
N ALA A 135 -11.99 14.55 -1.74
CA ALA A 135 -13.15 14.72 -2.61
C ALA A 135 -13.43 13.51 -3.55
N ASP A 136 -12.43 12.68 -3.82
CA ASP A 136 -12.54 11.54 -4.76
C ASP A 136 -12.79 10.20 -4.05
N ILE A 137 -12.95 10.22 -2.73
CA ILE A 137 -13.28 9.04 -1.94
C ILE A 137 -14.81 8.83 -2.01
N PRO A 138 -15.29 7.62 -2.37
CA PRO A 138 -16.71 7.35 -2.48
C PRO A 138 -17.44 7.52 -1.14
N ARG A 139 -18.71 7.96 -1.21
CA ARG A 139 -19.64 8.04 -0.08
C ARG A 139 -20.58 6.84 -0.04
#